data_AF-A0A2G6UL09-F1
#
_entry.id   AF-A0A2G6UL09-F1
#
_cell.length_a   1.000
_cell.length_b   1.000
_cell.length_c   1.000
_cell.angle_alpha   90.00
_cell.angle_beta   90.00
_cell.angle_gamma   90.00
#
_symmetry.space_group_name_H-M   'P 1'
#
loop_
_entity.id
_entity.type
_entity.pdbx_description
1 polymer ?
#
loop_
_entity_poly.entity_id
_entity_poly.type
_entity_poly.pdbx_seq_one_letter_code
_entity_poly.pdbx_strand_id
1 'polypeptide(L)'
;MSSQNPVINQNGTSSIKSGQFCTWNTANGTNATITIANSSRSNVLKFAISGAPGSGIIVDDAGQSRSTFDGVYSLKPNSPNIVVTAFGDFGGSTVTITNITNVQNDAEATIQCQTS
;
A
#
# COMPACT_ATOMS: atom_id res chain seq x y z
N MET A 1 7.53 -3.96 23.48
CA MET A 1 6.25 -4.45 22.93
C MET A 1 6.48 -4.79 21.48
N SER A 2 6.34 -6.05 21.07
CA SER A 2 6.47 -6.43 19.66
C SER A 2 5.41 -5.67 18.88
N SER A 3 5.81 -4.76 17.98
CA SER A 3 4.84 -4.15 17.07
C SER A 3 4.33 -5.26 16.17
N GLN A 4 3.12 -5.74 16.44
CA GLN A 4 2.49 -6.72 15.57
C GLN A 4 2.24 -6.04 14.22
N ASN A 5 2.74 -6.64 13.15
CA ASN A 5 2.47 -6.18 11.80
C ASN A 5 0.95 -6.17 11.58
N PRO A 6 0.37 -5.03 11.16
CA PRO A 6 -1.07 -4.89 11.06
C PRO A 6 -1.69 -5.82 10.02
N VAL A 7 -2.95 -6.17 10.27
CA VAL A 7 -3.80 -6.89 9.33
C VAL A 7 -5.06 -6.07 9.09
N ILE A 8 -5.35 -5.75 7.84
CA ILE A 8 -6.61 -5.13 7.40
C ILE A 8 -7.50 -6.23 6.83
N ASN A 9 -8.73 -6.37 7.33
CA ASN A 9 -9.70 -7.34 6.82
C ASN A 9 -10.77 -6.58 6.01
N GLN A 10 -10.66 -6.65 4.68
CA GLN A 10 -11.47 -5.93 3.68
C GLN A 10 -11.36 -4.41 3.77
N ASN A 11 -11.79 -3.82 4.88
CA ASN A 11 -11.84 -2.39 5.12
C ASN A 11 -10.96 -2.00 6.30
N GLY A 12 -10.32 -0.84 6.24
CA GLY A 12 -9.63 -0.27 7.38
C GLY A 12 -8.46 0.62 7.00
N THR A 13 -7.81 1.15 8.03
CA THR A 13 -6.59 1.94 7.90
C THR A 13 -5.49 1.35 8.75
N SER A 14 -4.26 1.52 8.31
CA SER A 14 -3.09 1.17 9.10
C SER A 14 -1.90 2.03 8.74
N SER A 15 -0.84 1.95 9.56
CA SER A 15 0.43 2.54 9.21
C SER A 15 1.59 1.63 9.57
N ILE A 16 2.65 1.70 8.75
CA ILE A 16 3.84 0.87 8.88
C ILE A 16 5.10 1.72 8.73
N LYS A 17 6.03 1.57 9.67
CA LYS A 17 7.37 2.18 9.64
C LYS A 17 8.37 1.28 8.92
N SER A 18 9.58 1.79 8.68
CA SER A 18 10.66 1.02 8.06
C SER A 18 10.84 -0.36 8.72
N GLY A 19 10.88 -1.41 7.90
CA GLY A 19 11.02 -2.80 8.36
C GLY A 19 9.72 -3.46 8.82
N GLN A 20 8.60 -2.75 8.87
CA GLN A 20 7.27 -3.33 9.13
C GLN A 20 6.53 -3.63 7.84
N PHE A 21 5.53 -4.49 7.95
CA PHE A 21 4.61 -4.80 6.86
C PHE A 21 3.16 -4.80 7.32
N CYS A 22 2.24 -4.62 6.38
CA CYS A 22 0.80 -4.74 6.57
C CYS A 22 0.29 -5.83 5.65
N THR A 23 -0.56 -6.71 6.15
CA THR A 23 -1.29 -7.67 5.33
C THR A 23 -2.73 -7.19 5.15
N TRP A 24 -3.25 -7.27 3.93
CA TRP A 24 -4.63 -6.93 3.60
C TRP A 24 -5.33 -8.15 3.01
N ASN A 25 -6.33 -8.65 3.74
CA ASN A 25 -7.18 -9.74 3.29
C ASN A 25 -8.35 -9.14 2.51
N THR A 26 -8.39 -9.40 1.21
CA THR A 26 -9.37 -8.80 0.30
C THR A 26 -10.67 -9.60 0.21
N ALA A 27 -11.73 -8.98 -0.31
CA ALA A 27 -12.96 -9.69 -0.66
C ALA A 27 -12.83 -10.35 -2.04
N ASN A 28 -13.59 -11.41 -2.28
CA ASN A 28 -13.66 -12.08 -3.58
C ASN A 28 -14.93 -11.64 -4.33
N GLY A 29 -14.80 -11.28 -5.61
CA GLY A 29 -15.93 -10.91 -6.45
C GLY A 29 -16.48 -9.51 -6.19
N THR A 30 -15.71 -8.65 -5.52
CA THR A 30 -16.13 -7.29 -5.18
C THR A 30 -14.94 -6.35 -5.32
N ASN A 31 -15.18 -5.22 -5.98
CA ASN A 31 -14.15 -4.21 -6.16
C ASN A 31 -13.74 -3.61 -4.82
N ALA A 32 -12.45 -3.34 -4.69
CA ALA A 32 -11.89 -2.59 -3.59
C ALA A 32 -10.96 -1.50 -4.09
N THR A 33 -10.77 -0.49 -3.25
CA THR A 33 -9.78 0.56 -3.42
C THR A 33 -8.75 0.43 -2.30
N ILE A 34 -7.48 0.50 -2.66
CA ILE A 34 -6.38 0.71 -1.71
C ILE A 34 -5.66 2.00 -2.06
N THR A 35 -5.36 2.80 -1.04
CA THR A 35 -4.56 4.02 -1.14
C THR A 35 -3.38 3.91 -0.18
N ILE A 36 -2.18 4.17 -0.67
CA ILE A 36 -0.95 4.19 0.11
C ILE A 36 -0.32 5.56 -0.03
N ALA A 37 -0.07 6.22 1.09
CA ALA A 37 0.51 7.54 1.16
C ALA A 37 1.81 7.53 1.97
N ASN A 38 2.71 8.46 1.65
CA ASN A 38 3.84 8.78 2.51
C ASN A 38 3.37 9.76 3.58
N SER A 39 3.55 9.45 4.86
CA SER A 39 3.25 10.40 5.94
C SER A 39 4.42 11.35 6.25
N SER A 40 5.64 10.98 5.81
CA SER A 40 6.84 11.81 6.00
C SER A 40 6.87 13.00 5.07
N ARG A 41 7.20 14.18 5.60
CA ARG A 41 7.41 15.42 4.83
C ARG A 41 8.87 15.66 4.46
N SER A 42 9.78 14.77 4.88
CA SER A 42 11.22 14.94 4.67
C SER A 42 11.87 13.78 3.90
N ASN A 43 11.35 12.56 4.05
CA ASN A 43 11.98 11.35 3.51
C ASN A 43 11.13 10.71 2.41
N VAL A 44 11.80 10.08 1.46
CA VAL A 44 11.17 9.27 0.40
C VAL A 44 10.75 7.93 1.00
N LEU A 45 9.48 7.59 0.89
CA LEU A 45 8.96 6.28 1.25
C LEU A 45 9.23 5.29 0.12
N LYS A 46 9.82 4.14 0.46
CA LYS A 46 9.93 2.99 -0.44
C LYS A 46 9.16 1.81 0.14
N PHE A 47 8.30 1.20 -0.66
CA PHE A 47 7.53 0.03 -0.23
C PHE A 47 7.40 -0.99 -1.36
N ALA A 48 7.24 -2.25 -0.97
CA ALA A 48 6.97 -3.36 -1.88
C ALA A 48 5.56 -3.89 -1.65
N ILE A 49 4.87 -4.23 -2.73
CA ILE A 49 3.56 -4.89 -2.73
C ILE A 49 3.71 -6.26 -3.37
N SER A 50 3.10 -7.27 -2.76
CA SER A 50 2.98 -8.63 -3.30
C SER A 50 1.63 -9.26 -3.00
N GLY A 51 1.23 -10.22 -3.83
CA GLY A 51 0.06 -11.06 -3.59
C GLY A 51 -1.25 -10.49 -4.15
N ALA A 52 -1.19 -9.42 -4.94
CA ALA A 52 -2.33 -8.96 -5.72
C ALA A 52 -2.52 -9.84 -6.98
N PRO A 53 -3.74 -9.93 -7.54
CA PRO A 53 -3.94 -10.61 -8.81
C PRO A 53 -3.18 -9.91 -9.94
N GLY A 54 -2.70 -10.69 -10.92
CA GLY A 54 -1.89 -10.18 -12.02
C GLY A 54 -2.63 -9.32 -13.06
N SER A 55 -3.96 -9.23 -12.96
CA SER A 55 -4.81 -8.46 -13.88
C SER A 55 -6.10 -8.00 -13.18
N GLY A 56 -6.88 -7.13 -13.82
CA GLY A 56 -8.15 -6.63 -13.28
C GLY A 56 -8.03 -5.50 -12.26
N ILE A 57 -6.80 -5.07 -11.96
CA ILE A 57 -6.50 -3.94 -11.08
C ILE A 57 -6.00 -2.76 -11.91
N ILE A 58 -6.65 -1.61 -11.75
CA ILE A 58 -6.19 -0.32 -12.28
C ILE A 58 -5.33 0.33 -11.22
N VAL A 59 -4.11 0.71 -11.58
CA VAL A 59 -3.15 1.31 -10.64
C VAL A 59 -2.77 2.70 -11.13
N ASP A 60 -2.88 3.69 -10.25
CA ASP A 60 -2.34 5.03 -10.41
C ASP A 60 -1.20 5.25 -9.41
N ASP A 61 0.00 5.47 -9.93
CA ASP A 61 1.21 5.77 -9.15
C ASP A 61 1.59 7.23 -9.43
N ALA A 62 1.15 8.14 -8.56
CA ALA A 62 1.43 9.56 -8.70
C ALA A 62 0.99 10.18 -10.05
N GLY A 63 -0.16 9.75 -10.59
CA GLY A 63 -0.66 10.17 -11.90
C GLY A 63 -0.07 9.41 -13.08
N GLN A 64 0.67 8.32 -12.85
CA GLN A 64 1.12 7.39 -13.88
C GLN A 64 0.35 6.07 -13.76
N SER A 65 -0.34 5.67 -14.83
CA SER A 65 -0.98 4.36 -14.87
C SER A 65 0.03 3.23 -14.91
N ARG A 66 -0.19 2.19 -14.10
CA ARG A 66 0.58 0.94 -14.13
C ARG A 66 -0.34 -0.24 -14.46
N SER A 67 0.23 -1.25 -15.12
CA SER A 67 -0.48 -2.47 -15.49
C SER A 67 -0.58 -3.50 -14.37
N THR A 68 0.27 -3.41 -13.34
CA THR A 68 0.34 -4.36 -12.23
C THR A 68 0.43 -3.63 -10.90
N PHE A 69 -0.29 -4.14 -9.89
CA PHE A 69 -0.22 -3.60 -8.53
C PHE A 69 0.96 -4.15 -7.73
N ASP A 70 1.33 -5.41 -7.96
CA ASP A 70 2.55 -5.97 -7.38
C ASP A 70 3.81 -5.23 -7.89
N GLY A 71 4.80 -5.08 -7.01
CA GLY A 71 6.08 -4.47 -7.32
C GLY A 71 6.57 -3.48 -6.26
N VAL A 72 7.63 -2.74 -6.61
CA VAL A 72 8.22 -1.72 -5.74
C VAL A 72 7.74 -0.33 -6.17
N TYR A 73 7.49 0.51 -5.17
CA TYR A 73 7.01 1.88 -5.31
C TYR A 73 7.89 2.82 -4.51
N SER A 74 7.94 4.08 -4.96
CA SER A 74 8.70 5.14 -4.32
C SER A 74 7.89 6.42 -4.30
N LEU A 75 7.43 6.83 -3.12
CA LEU A 75 6.68 8.07 -2.94
C LEU A 75 7.59 9.17 -2.40
N LYS A 76 7.59 10.32 -3.07
CA LYS A 76 8.27 11.53 -2.60
C LYS A 76 7.71 11.96 -1.23
N PRO A 77 8.42 12.83 -0.49
CA PRO A 77 7.88 13.40 0.74
C PRO A 77 6.52 14.08 0.51
N ASN A 78 5.67 14.06 1.54
CA ASN A 78 4.28 14.52 1.54
C ASN A 78 4.14 16.06 1.44
N SER A 79 4.63 16.62 0.33
CA SER A 79 4.52 18.03 -0.04
C SER A 79 4.96 18.21 -1.51
N PRO A 80 4.06 18.09 -2.50
CA PRO A 80 2.60 17.85 -2.38
C PRO A 80 2.26 16.41 -1.93
N ASN A 81 1.02 16.19 -1.50
CA ASN A 81 0.55 14.84 -1.15
C ASN A 81 0.47 13.98 -2.41
N ILE A 82 1.29 12.94 -2.47
CA ILE A 82 1.36 11.98 -3.57
C ILE A 82 1.06 10.59 -3.00
N VAL A 83 0.16 9.88 -3.67
CA VAL A 83 -0.30 8.56 -3.26
C VAL A 83 -0.17 7.55 -4.41
N VAL A 84 -0.10 6.28 -4.05
CA VAL A 84 -0.42 5.18 -4.95
C VAL A 84 -1.86 4.78 -4.67
N THR A 85 -2.69 4.69 -5.70
CA THR A 85 -4.06 4.18 -5.61
C THR A 85 -4.21 2.97 -6.53
N ALA A 86 -4.85 1.92 -6.05
CA ALA A 86 -5.27 0.81 -6.89
C ALA A 86 -6.73 0.47 -6.67
N PHE A 87 -7.43 0.15 -7.76
CA PHE A 87 -8.85 -0.16 -7.79
C PHE A 87 -9.13 -1.38 -8.66
N GLY A 88 -9.97 -2.29 -8.14
CA GLY A 88 -10.42 -3.47 -8.88
C GLY A 88 -10.81 -4.60 -7.95
N ASP A 89 -11.13 -5.76 -8.52
CA ASP A 89 -11.39 -6.98 -7.76
C ASP A 89 -10.07 -7.68 -7.44
N PHE A 90 -9.74 -7.78 -6.16
CA PHE A 90 -8.51 -8.43 -5.69
C PHE A 90 -8.68 -9.95 -5.50
N GLY A 91 -9.85 -10.50 -5.79
CA GLY A 91 -10.09 -11.94 -5.92
C GLY A 91 -9.95 -12.74 -4.63
N GLY A 92 -10.18 -12.11 -3.47
CA GLY A 92 -9.97 -12.75 -2.16
C GLY A 92 -8.49 -13.00 -1.83
N SER A 93 -7.56 -12.35 -2.54
CA SER A 93 -6.13 -12.48 -2.31
C SER A 93 -5.70 -11.86 -0.97
N THR A 94 -4.53 -12.31 -0.50
CA THR A 94 -3.83 -11.72 0.65
C THR A 94 -2.71 -10.83 0.13
N VAL A 95 -2.92 -9.51 0.14
CA VAL A 95 -1.95 -8.53 -0.33
C VAL A 95 -1.02 -8.15 0.82
N THR A 96 0.29 -8.14 0.61
CA THR A 96 1.28 -7.71 1.60
C THR A 96 1.96 -6.43 1.14
N ILE A 97 1.93 -5.41 2.00
CA ILE A 97 2.60 -4.12 1.79
C ILE A 97 3.75 -4.04 2.79
N THR A 98 4.99 -4.01 2.30
CA THR A 98 6.19 -3.96 3.15
C THR A 98 6.88 -2.61 3.01
N ASN A 99 7.13 -1.93 4.13
CA ASN A 99 7.92 -0.71 4.12
C ASN A 99 9.41 -1.07 4.13
N ILE A 100 10.06 -0.87 2.98
CA ILE A 100 11.48 -1.17 2.73
C ILE A 100 12.35 0.08 2.75
N THR A 101 11.85 1.17 3.33
CA THR A 101 12.63 2.40 3.55
C THR A 101 13.81 2.10 4.47
N ASN A 102 14.93 2.77 4.24
CA ASN A 102 16.08 2.68 5.16
C ASN A 102 15.67 3.25 6.52
N VAL A 103 15.83 2.45 7.58
CA VAL A 103 15.53 2.82 8.98
C VAL A 103 16.23 4.11 9.46
N GLN A 104 17.37 4.48 8.89
CA GLN A 104 18.09 5.72 9.19
C GLN A 104 17.42 6.96 8.58
N ASN A 105 16.60 6.78 7.53
CA ASN A 105 15.83 7.81 6.85
C ASN A 105 14.35 7.41 6.81
N ASP A 106 13.81 7.06 7.98
CA ASP A 106 12.47 6.47 8.10
C ASP A 106 11.38 7.35 7.45
N ALA A 107 10.45 6.68 6.78
CA ALA A 107 9.27 7.26 6.19
C ALA A 107 8.13 6.28 6.43
N GLU A 108 7.08 6.72 7.12
CA GLU A 108 5.94 5.87 7.46
C GLU A 108 4.95 5.85 6.28
N ALA A 109 4.46 4.65 5.96
CA ALA A 109 3.40 4.47 4.98
C ALA A 109 2.05 4.43 5.71
N THR A 110 1.10 5.25 5.28
CA THR A 110 -0.30 5.15 5.65
C THR A 110 -1.06 4.40 4.57
N ILE A 111 -1.79 3.37 4.97
CA ILE A 111 -2.52 2.45 4.10
C ILE A 111 -4.00 2.55 4.44
N GLN A 112 -4.84 2.73 3.44
CA GLN A 112 -6.29 2.72 3.56
C GLN A 112 -6.85 1.74 2.53
N CYS A 113 -7.69 0.81 2.99
CA CYS A 113 -8.39 -0.13 2.13
C CYS A 113 -9.89 0.01 2.33
N GLN A 114 -10.65 -0.06 1.24
CA GLN A 114 -12.10 -0.03 1.25
C GLN A 114 -12.66 -0.99 0.19
N THR A 115 -13.55 -1.89 0.59
CA THR A 115 -14.36 -2.71 -0.30
C THR A 115 -15.68 -2.00 -0.56
N SER A 116 -16.13 -1.98 -1.81
CA SER A 116 -17.37 -1.33 -2.25
C SER A 116 -18.62 -2.19 -2.06
#